data_AF-A0A9E5XCZ6-F1
#
_entry.id   AF-A0A9E5XCZ6-F1
#
_cell.length_a   1.000
_cell.length_b   1.000
_cell.length_c   1.000
_cell.angle_alpha   90.00
_cell.angle_beta   90.00
_cell.angle_gamma   90.00
#
_symmetry.space_group_name_H-M   'P 1'
#
loop_
_entity.id
_entity.type
_entity.pdbx_description
1 polymer ?
#
loop_
_entity_poly.entity_id
_entity_poly.type
_entity_poly.pdbx_seq_one_letter_code
_entity_poly.pdbx_strand_id
1 'polypeptide(L)'
;MIRSVALLVAALLGLSACSVATPPGSGSGTVSSGTPGTSSTQGMPQADIPEGLSAAFLAYRYPVDGADWALGWRTYELPIEKRFLRFLGACVVDAGYRALGRAVREAKNVGVPSEGWLFPDLDVLRQRGFEWDDADPALSVIGSVSDMSGVSAEEQDSSLDILRGDLERWPQFGIPATIDAARGLNDDVTACEVKAGDASYGRLEDADLGFARQWLFAVQRMETDDAEVSAAAGDALVCARQIDPLFADASSLVEWLAMLDGESINLDYGGASTEEVDAKRRAWGQAYGVCVGPLVEVRRRKRLVLREQIVNEQLPQLLEIQARLDAALDEPA
;
A
#
# COMPACT_ATOMS: atom_id res chain seq x y z
N MET A 1 -11.66 -16.71 -12.33
CA MET A 1 -10.40 -15.96 -12.25
C MET A 1 -10.32 -15.36 -10.85
N ILE A 2 -9.12 -15.28 -10.28
CA ILE A 2 -8.85 -15.43 -8.83
C ILE A 2 -9.60 -14.38 -7.99
N ARG A 3 -10.44 -14.88 -7.08
CA ARG A 3 -11.10 -14.13 -6.01
C ARG A 3 -10.49 -14.51 -4.67
N SER A 4 -10.62 -13.61 -3.71
CA SER A 4 -10.34 -13.76 -2.27
C SER A 4 -8.90 -13.46 -1.84
N VAL A 5 -8.63 -12.19 -1.53
CA VAL A 5 -7.76 -11.84 -0.41
C VAL A 5 -8.62 -11.09 0.61
N ALA A 6 -9.34 -11.86 1.41
CA ALA A 6 -9.83 -11.44 2.71
C ALA A 6 -9.75 -12.66 3.64
N LEU A 7 -9.24 -12.40 4.85
CA LEU A 7 -9.22 -13.26 6.04
C LEU A 7 -8.18 -14.39 6.09
N LEU A 8 -7.05 -14.08 6.70
CA LEU A 8 -6.28 -15.05 7.49
C LEU A 8 -6.10 -14.50 8.92
N VAL A 9 -7.21 -14.47 9.67
CA VAL A 9 -7.19 -14.34 11.12
C VAL A 9 -8.10 -15.44 11.68
N ALA A 10 -7.49 -16.54 12.11
CA ALA A 10 -7.90 -17.39 13.23
C ALA A 10 -7.23 -18.76 13.10
N ALA A 11 -6.14 -18.96 13.82
CA ALA A 11 -5.87 -20.15 14.62
C ALA A 11 -4.39 -20.16 15.01
N LEU A 12 -4.09 -19.74 16.24
CA LEU A 12 -3.09 -20.35 17.14
C LEU A 12 -3.11 -19.60 18.49
N LEU A 13 -4.27 -19.64 19.15
CA LEU A 13 -4.31 -19.54 20.61
C LEU A 13 -4.32 -20.98 21.14
N GLY A 14 -3.20 -21.39 21.72
CA GLY A 14 -3.00 -22.74 22.21
C GLY A 14 -1.79 -22.87 23.12
N LEU A 15 -1.93 -22.38 24.35
CA LEU A 15 -1.32 -22.89 25.58
C LEU A 15 0.22 -22.85 25.72
N SER A 16 0.70 -21.92 26.54
CA SER A 16 1.38 -22.32 27.78
C SER A 16 1.32 -21.22 28.83
N ALA A 17 0.81 -21.61 30.00
CA ALA A 17 0.50 -20.81 31.15
C ALA A 17 1.74 -20.42 31.97
N CYS A 18 1.60 -19.29 32.67
CA CYS A 18 2.06 -18.99 34.03
C CYS A 18 3.43 -19.50 34.48
N SER A 19 4.33 -18.54 34.77
CA SER A 19 5.10 -18.55 36.02
C SER A 19 5.48 -17.12 36.39
N VAL A 20 4.89 -16.65 37.49
CA VAL A 20 5.26 -15.43 38.20
C VAL A 20 6.56 -15.69 38.95
N ALA A 21 7.54 -14.79 38.85
CA ALA A 21 8.53 -14.59 39.88
C ALA A 21 8.90 -13.10 39.95
N THR A 22 8.47 -12.45 41.03
CA THR A 22 8.79 -11.07 41.43
C THR A 22 10.26 -10.94 41.92
N PRO A 23 10.79 -9.70 42.06
CA PRO A 23 12.22 -9.34 41.94
C PRO A 23 12.99 -9.44 43.26
N PRO A 24 14.28 -9.06 43.30
CA PRO A 24 14.59 -7.72 43.82
C PRO A 24 15.85 -7.05 43.23
N GLY A 25 16.00 -5.74 43.47
CA GLY A 25 17.34 -5.15 43.65
C GLY A 25 17.56 -3.75 43.08
N SER A 26 17.17 -2.73 43.85
CA SER A 26 17.61 -1.35 43.69
C SER A 26 19.14 -1.22 43.72
N GLY A 27 19.71 -0.48 42.78
CA GLY A 27 21.13 -0.13 42.74
C GLY A 27 21.34 1.23 42.12
N SER A 28 21.29 2.27 42.96
CA SER A 28 21.78 3.61 42.64
C SER A 28 23.27 3.53 42.29
N GLY A 29 23.64 4.04 41.12
CA GLY A 29 25.03 4.15 40.67
C GLY A 29 25.16 5.34 39.73
N THR A 30 25.59 6.47 40.27
CA THR A 30 25.91 7.69 39.53
C THR A 30 27.31 7.58 38.91
N VAL A 31 27.56 8.46 37.92
CA VAL A 31 28.84 8.93 37.38
C VAL A 31 29.45 8.12 36.21
N SER A 32 29.36 8.65 34.98
CA SER A 32 30.50 9.35 34.36
C SER A 32 30.25 9.67 32.88
N SER A 33 30.51 10.94 32.55
CA SER A 33 30.63 11.52 31.22
C SER A 33 31.64 10.74 30.35
N GLY A 34 31.14 10.09 29.30
CA GLY A 34 31.93 9.53 28.21
C GLY A 34 31.74 10.35 26.94
N THR A 35 32.86 10.83 26.40
CA THR A 35 33.06 11.49 25.10
C THR A 35 32.20 10.89 23.98
N PRO A 36 31.66 11.67 23.03
CA PRO A 36 30.96 11.13 21.87
C PRO A 36 31.95 10.28 21.06
N GLY A 37 31.78 8.96 21.12
CA GLY A 37 32.44 8.06 20.18
C GLY A 37 31.91 8.40 18.80
N THR A 38 32.81 8.77 17.89
CA THR A 38 32.55 8.80 16.46
C THR A 38 31.87 7.50 16.05
N SER A 39 30.58 7.59 15.73
CA SER A 39 29.88 6.55 15.01
C SER A 39 30.58 6.38 13.68
N SER A 40 31.38 5.31 13.57
CA SER A 40 31.81 4.82 12.27
C SER A 40 30.56 4.39 11.54
N THR A 41 30.00 5.28 10.73
CA THR A 41 29.08 4.92 9.67
C THR A 41 29.88 4.07 8.69
N GLN A 42 29.97 2.76 8.96
CA GLN A 42 30.20 1.82 7.88
C GLN A 42 28.99 1.98 6.96
N GLY A 43 29.17 2.77 5.90
CA GLY A 43 28.21 2.82 4.81
C GLY A 43 27.94 1.38 4.40
N MET A 44 26.71 0.94 4.59
CA MET A 44 26.26 -0.33 4.04
C MET A 44 26.59 -0.35 2.56
N PRO A 45 27.11 -1.47 2.03
CA PRO A 45 27.46 -1.57 0.62
C PRO A 45 26.23 -1.23 -0.21
N GLN A 46 26.38 -0.21 -1.04
CA GLN A 46 25.44 0.10 -2.11
C GLN A 46 25.53 -1.09 -3.07
N ALA A 47 24.43 -1.78 -3.33
CA ALA A 47 24.43 -2.94 -4.19
C ALA A 47 24.86 -2.53 -5.60
N ASP A 48 25.99 -3.04 -6.08
CA ASP A 48 26.36 -3.00 -7.48
C ASP A 48 25.37 -3.88 -8.24
N ILE A 49 24.40 -3.23 -8.89
CA ILE A 49 23.43 -3.91 -9.73
C ILE A 49 24.18 -4.43 -10.97
N PRO A 50 24.11 -5.73 -11.30
CA PRO A 50 24.83 -6.28 -12.45
C PRO A 50 24.50 -5.53 -13.74
N GLU A 51 25.52 -5.29 -14.58
CA GLU A 51 25.38 -4.61 -15.88
C GLU A 51 24.26 -5.28 -16.71
N GLY A 52 23.09 -4.63 -16.79
CA GLY A 52 21.95 -5.10 -17.57
C GLY A 52 20.58 -4.82 -16.94
N LEU A 53 20.46 -4.82 -15.61
CA LEU A 53 19.19 -4.56 -14.91
C LEU A 53 19.14 -3.10 -14.43
N SER A 54 18.09 -2.35 -14.78
CA SER A 54 18.01 -0.95 -14.37
C SER A 54 17.65 -0.82 -12.88
N ALA A 55 18.21 0.19 -12.20
CA ALA A 55 17.92 0.47 -10.78
C ALA A 55 16.42 0.68 -10.51
N ALA A 56 15.71 1.33 -11.42
CA ALA A 56 14.27 1.54 -11.28
C ALA A 56 13.48 0.21 -11.34
N PHE A 57 13.91 -0.76 -12.15
CA PHE A 57 13.22 -2.04 -12.26
C PHE A 57 13.37 -2.83 -10.96
N LEU A 58 14.56 -2.79 -10.35
CA LEU A 58 14.76 -3.34 -9.01
C LEU A 58 13.96 -2.63 -7.94
N ALA A 59 13.81 -1.32 -8.03
CA ALA A 59 13.06 -0.52 -7.09
C ALA A 59 11.55 -0.86 -7.12
N TYR A 60 11.04 -1.12 -8.32
CA TYR A 60 9.70 -1.65 -8.56
C TYR A 60 9.55 -3.07 -8.02
N ARG A 61 10.52 -3.93 -8.34
CA ARG A 61 10.36 -5.37 -8.19
C ARG A 61 10.76 -5.91 -6.83
N TYR A 62 11.77 -5.30 -6.26
CA TYR A 62 12.39 -5.66 -5.00
C TYR A 62 12.62 -4.38 -4.18
N PRO A 63 11.52 -3.66 -3.86
CA PRO A 63 11.59 -2.46 -3.04
C PRO A 63 12.29 -2.77 -1.72
N VAL A 64 13.32 -1.99 -1.38
CA VAL A 64 13.97 -2.13 -0.06
C VAL A 64 13.29 -1.21 0.96
N ASP A 65 12.96 0.00 0.51
CA ASP A 65 12.34 1.07 1.28
C ASP A 65 11.30 1.83 0.43
N GLY A 66 10.67 2.85 1.02
CA GLY A 66 9.64 3.64 0.34
C GLY A 66 10.17 4.44 -0.85
N ALA A 67 11.45 4.82 -0.86
CA ALA A 67 12.04 5.55 -1.97
C ALA A 67 12.23 4.66 -3.20
N ASP A 68 12.68 3.42 -3.00
CA ASP A 68 12.73 2.41 -4.05
C ASP A 68 11.33 2.16 -4.63
N TRP A 69 10.34 1.93 -3.76
CA TRP A 69 8.95 1.75 -4.20
C TRP A 69 8.45 2.92 -5.06
N ALA A 70 8.65 4.16 -4.60
CA ALA A 70 8.22 5.35 -5.32
C ALA A 70 8.96 5.56 -6.65
N LEU A 71 10.22 5.16 -6.75
CA LEU A 71 10.98 5.20 -8.01
C LEU A 71 10.45 4.17 -9.00
N GLY A 72 10.24 2.94 -8.54
CA GLY A 72 9.69 1.84 -9.32
C GLY A 72 8.30 2.15 -9.85
N TRP A 73 7.41 2.60 -8.96
CA TRP A 73 6.06 3.04 -9.30
C TRP A 73 6.07 4.10 -10.40
N ARG A 74 6.85 5.18 -10.24
CA ARG A 74 6.90 6.26 -11.22
C ARG A 74 7.45 5.84 -12.58
N THR A 75 8.34 4.86 -12.60
CA THR A 75 9.03 4.43 -13.83
C THR A 75 8.23 3.40 -14.60
N TYR A 76 7.59 2.44 -13.92
CA TYR A 76 6.98 1.27 -14.55
C TYR A 76 5.47 1.22 -14.38
N GLU A 77 4.96 1.31 -13.15
CA GLU A 77 3.53 1.13 -12.89
C GLU A 77 2.69 2.34 -13.30
N LEU A 78 3.11 3.55 -12.94
CA LEU A 78 2.36 4.78 -13.23
C LEU A 78 2.10 4.99 -14.73
N PRO A 79 3.06 4.76 -15.65
CA PRO A 79 2.76 4.81 -17.08
C PRO A 79 1.74 3.75 -17.54
N ILE A 80 1.79 2.54 -17.00
CA ILE A 80 0.86 1.45 -17.30
C ILE A 80 -0.54 1.82 -16.82
N GLU A 81 -0.66 2.28 -15.58
CA GLU A 81 -1.91 2.72 -14.97
C GLU A 81 -2.51 3.89 -15.75
N LYS A 82 -1.69 4.88 -16.16
CA LYS A 82 -2.14 5.97 -17.05
C LYS A 82 -2.64 5.46 -18.40
N ARG A 83 -2.05 4.40 -18.96
CA ARG A 83 -2.50 3.78 -20.20
C ARG A 83 -3.84 3.07 -19.97
N PHE A 84 -3.97 2.30 -18.90
CA PHE A 84 -5.23 1.66 -18.49
C PHE A 84 -6.35 2.69 -18.32
N LEU A 85 -6.14 3.74 -17.52
CA LEU A 85 -7.12 4.80 -17.28
C LEU A 85 -7.54 5.53 -18.56
N ARG A 86 -6.65 5.67 -19.54
CA ARG A 86 -7.02 6.23 -20.86
C ARG A 86 -7.97 5.32 -21.63
N PHE A 87 -7.72 4.01 -21.66
CA PHE A 87 -8.60 3.04 -22.31
C PHE A 87 -9.93 2.91 -21.58
N LEU A 88 -9.88 2.78 -20.25
CA LEU A 88 -11.05 2.73 -19.39
C LEU A 88 -11.90 3.99 -19.60
N GLY A 89 -11.31 5.17 -19.50
CA GLY A 89 -12.00 6.44 -19.70
C GLY A 89 -12.64 6.56 -21.09
N ALA A 90 -11.98 6.09 -22.15
CA ALA A 90 -12.56 6.06 -23.50
C ALA A 90 -13.77 5.11 -23.58
N CYS A 91 -13.65 3.90 -23.02
CA CYS A 91 -14.75 2.94 -22.99
C CYS A 91 -15.96 3.45 -22.17
N VAL A 92 -15.70 4.09 -21.03
CA VAL A 92 -16.74 4.69 -20.17
C VAL A 92 -17.44 5.86 -20.88
N VAL A 93 -16.73 6.64 -21.70
CA VAL A 93 -17.34 7.63 -22.59
C VAL A 93 -18.29 6.97 -23.60
N ASP A 94 -17.87 5.87 -24.22
CA ASP A 94 -18.65 5.13 -25.23
C ASP A 94 -19.87 4.44 -24.63
N ALA A 95 -19.80 4.01 -23.36
CA ALA A 95 -20.93 3.49 -22.59
C ALA A 95 -21.98 4.56 -22.24
N GLY A 96 -21.67 5.86 -22.42
CA GLY A 96 -22.60 6.97 -22.22
C GLY A 96 -22.25 7.89 -21.06
N TYR A 97 -21.25 7.55 -20.23
CA TYR A 97 -20.85 8.30 -19.04
C TYR A 97 -19.78 9.35 -19.36
N ARG A 98 -20.09 10.28 -20.27
CA ARG A 98 -19.09 11.19 -20.89
C ARG A 98 -18.29 12.03 -19.90
N ALA A 99 -18.91 12.54 -18.83
CA ALA A 99 -18.24 13.39 -17.86
C ALA A 99 -17.27 12.57 -17.00
N LEU A 100 -17.72 11.43 -16.48
CA LEU A 100 -16.90 10.49 -15.72
C LEU A 100 -15.73 9.96 -16.56
N GLY A 101 -15.99 9.42 -17.75
CA GLY A 101 -14.94 8.83 -18.58
C GLY A 101 -13.86 9.82 -19.04
N ARG A 102 -14.21 11.11 -19.24
CA ARG A 102 -13.21 12.16 -19.48
C ARG A 102 -12.34 12.42 -18.25
N ALA A 103 -12.96 12.53 -17.07
CA ALA A 103 -12.22 12.76 -15.83
C ALA A 103 -11.28 11.58 -15.52
N VAL A 104 -11.73 10.33 -15.71
CA VAL A 104 -10.89 9.12 -15.59
C VAL A 104 -9.69 9.18 -16.54
N ARG A 105 -9.92 9.52 -17.81
CA ARG A 105 -8.84 9.63 -18.82
C ARG A 105 -7.81 10.70 -18.46
N GLU A 106 -8.24 11.77 -17.80
CA GLU A 106 -7.42 12.93 -17.45
C GLU A 106 -6.85 12.87 -16.03
N ALA A 107 -7.16 11.82 -15.26
CA ALA A 107 -6.73 11.64 -13.89
C ALA A 107 -5.20 11.72 -13.77
N LYS A 108 -4.74 12.64 -12.91
CA LYS A 108 -3.30 12.91 -12.72
C LYS A 108 -2.76 12.35 -11.42
N ASN A 109 -3.63 12.22 -10.42
CA ASN A 109 -3.31 11.76 -9.08
C ASN A 109 -3.66 10.27 -8.97
N VAL A 110 -2.90 9.46 -9.67
CA VAL A 110 -2.94 8.02 -9.48
C VAL A 110 -2.10 7.73 -8.24
N GLY A 111 -2.78 7.41 -7.14
CA GLY A 111 -2.15 7.15 -5.85
C GLY A 111 -1.08 6.05 -5.94
N VAL A 112 -0.10 6.11 -5.05
CA VAL A 112 0.84 4.99 -4.85
C VAL A 112 0.08 3.87 -4.11
N PRO A 113 0.17 2.60 -4.52
CA PRO A 113 -0.57 1.51 -3.87
C PRO A 113 -0.27 1.41 -2.36
N SER A 114 -1.27 0.97 -1.60
CA SER A 114 -1.35 1.00 -0.12
C SER A 114 -0.46 0.00 0.62
N GLU A 115 0.59 -0.56 0.00
CA GLU A 115 1.61 -1.38 0.69
C GLU A 115 2.49 -0.57 1.66
N GLY A 116 2.14 0.70 1.90
CA GLY A 116 2.91 1.71 2.61
C GLY A 116 3.33 1.34 4.04
N TRP A 117 2.77 0.30 4.66
CA TRP A 117 3.20 -0.16 5.98
C TRP A 117 4.45 -1.06 5.96
N LEU A 118 4.65 -1.80 4.87
CA LEU A 118 5.85 -2.61 4.66
C LEU A 118 7.00 -1.73 4.19
N PHE A 119 6.72 -0.77 3.32
CA PHE A 119 7.70 0.13 2.71
C PHE A 119 7.38 1.61 3.01
N PRO A 120 7.28 2.01 4.29
CA PRO A 120 6.95 3.39 4.61
C PRO A 120 8.09 4.32 4.16
N ASP A 121 7.73 5.40 3.49
CA ASP A 121 8.63 6.52 3.27
C ASP A 121 8.70 7.34 4.57
N LEU A 122 9.73 7.08 5.38
CA LEU A 122 9.90 7.73 6.67
C LEU A 122 10.11 9.23 6.55
N ASP A 123 10.70 9.72 5.45
CA ASP A 123 10.93 11.15 5.28
C ASP A 123 9.61 11.86 4.98
N VAL A 124 8.76 11.26 4.13
CA VAL A 124 7.39 11.74 3.90
C VAL A 124 6.58 11.70 5.19
N LEU A 125 6.55 10.57 5.90
CA LEU A 125 5.79 10.44 7.16
C LEU A 125 6.25 11.42 8.23
N ARG A 126 7.56 11.65 8.38
CA ARG A 126 8.08 12.61 9.38
C ARG A 126 7.82 14.06 9.02
N GLN A 127 7.83 14.40 7.73
CA GLN A 127 7.60 15.78 7.29
C GLN A 127 6.12 16.11 7.26
N ARG A 128 5.31 15.17 6.78
CA ARG A 128 3.93 15.43 6.36
C ARG A 128 2.90 14.59 7.09
N GLY A 129 3.31 13.51 7.74
CA GLY A 129 2.41 12.56 8.36
C GLY A 129 1.64 11.75 7.31
N PHE A 130 0.44 11.30 7.65
CA PHE A 130 -0.45 10.70 6.67
C PHE A 130 -1.06 11.82 5.83
N GLU A 131 -0.54 11.99 4.62
CA GLU A 131 -1.21 12.77 3.57
C GLU A 131 -2.05 11.78 2.76
N TRP A 132 -3.37 11.95 2.83
CA TRP A 132 -4.23 11.41 1.81
C TRP A 132 -4.34 12.51 0.76
N ASP A 133 -3.87 12.22 -0.46
CA ASP A 133 -4.21 13.07 -1.58
C ASP A 133 -5.74 13.08 -1.67
N ASP A 134 -6.34 14.28 -1.81
CA ASP A 134 -7.76 14.40 -2.10
C ASP A 134 -8.09 13.42 -3.23
N ALA A 135 -8.94 12.43 -2.94
CA ALA A 135 -9.26 11.39 -3.89
C ALA A 135 -9.76 12.06 -5.17
N ASP A 136 -9.08 11.82 -6.29
CA ASP A 136 -9.54 12.30 -7.59
C ASP A 136 -11.00 11.82 -7.71
N PRO A 137 -12.00 12.71 -7.82
CA PRO A 137 -13.40 12.33 -7.74
C PRO A 137 -13.77 11.23 -8.75
N ALA A 138 -13.10 11.19 -9.90
CA ALA A 138 -13.31 10.13 -10.87
C ALA A 138 -12.73 8.80 -10.42
N LEU A 139 -11.54 8.79 -9.80
CA LEU A 139 -10.94 7.58 -9.24
C LEU A 139 -11.69 7.07 -8.00
N SER A 140 -12.34 7.95 -7.22
CA SER A 140 -13.24 7.54 -6.14
C SER A 140 -14.45 6.77 -6.70
N VAL A 141 -15.15 7.34 -7.69
CA VAL A 141 -16.34 6.70 -8.29
C VAL A 141 -15.98 5.38 -8.98
N ILE A 142 -14.86 5.33 -9.71
CA ILE A 142 -14.40 4.09 -10.35
C ILE A 142 -13.92 3.08 -9.29
N GLY A 143 -13.20 3.52 -8.24
CA GLY A 143 -12.74 2.64 -7.17
C GLY A 143 -13.86 2.01 -6.34
N SER A 144 -15.06 2.60 -6.36
CA SER A 144 -16.27 2.06 -5.74
C SER A 144 -17.01 1.03 -6.61
N VAL A 145 -16.58 0.81 -7.86
CA VAL A 145 -17.09 -0.28 -8.72
C VAL A 145 -16.53 -1.61 -8.24
N SER A 146 -17.35 -2.65 -8.25
CA SER A 146 -16.98 -3.98 -7.76
C SER A 146 -17.48 -5.08 -8.69
N ASP A 147 -16.68 -6.14 -8.85
CA ASP A 147 -17.13 -7.37 -9.52
C ASP A 147 -18.18 -8.09 -8.66
N MET A 148 -19.45 -7.89 -9.02
CA MET A 148 -20.61 -8.46 -8.34
C MET A 148 -20.90 -9.92 -8.71
N SER A 149 -20.12 -10.55 -9.60
CA SER A 149 -20.33 -11.98 -9.87
C SER A 149 -20.16 -12.78 -8.56
N GLY A 150 -20.74 -13.97 -8.38
CA GLY A 150 -20.45 -14.89 -7.26
C GLY A 150 -20.47 -14.38 -5.79
N VAL A 151 -20.96 -13.16 -5.50
CA VAL A 151 -21.15 -12.61 -4.15
C VAL A 151 -22.65 -12.61 -3.81
N SER A 152 -22.98 -12.64 -2.52
CA SER A 152 -24.37 -12.69 -2.05
C SER A 152 -25.15 -11.41 -2.40
N ALA A 153 -26.48 -11.48 -2.43
CA ALA A 153 -27.32 -10.31 -2.72
C ALA A 153 -27.09 -9.17 -1.71
N GLU A 154 -26.87 -9.51 -0.43
CA GLU A 154 -26.57 -8.53 0.62
C GLU A 154 -25.24 -7.80 0.40
N GLU A 155 -24.20 -8.52 -0.05
CA GLU A 155 -22.91 -7.92 -0.40
C GLU A 155 -22.98 -7.06 -1.67
N GLN A 156 -23.82 -7.46 -2.64
CA GLN A 156 -24.08 -6.66 -3.84
C GLN A 156 -24.77 -5.35 -3.48
N ASP A 157 -25.83 -5.40 -2.65
CA ASP A 157 -26.56 -4.21 -2.22
C ASP A 157 -25.65 -3.26 -1.42
N SER A 158 -24.82 -3.79 -0.53
CA SER A 158 -23.81 -3.01 0.21
C SER A 158 -22.82 -2.31 -0.73
N SER A 159 -22.32 -3.01 -1.76
CA SER A 159 -21.39 -2.44 -2.74
C SER A 159 -22.05 -1.34 -3.58
N LEU A 160 -23.30 -1.56 -4.00
CA LEU A 160 -24.08 -0.58 -4.75
C LEU A 160 -24.46 0.65 -3.90
N ASP A 161 -24.67 0.48 -2.61
CA ASP A 161 -24.89 1.60 -1.66
C ASP A 161 -23.64 2.48 -1.53
N ILE A 162 -22.43 1.89 -1.51
CA ILE A 162 -21.16 2.63 -1.51
C ILE A 162 -21.03 3.46 -2.80
N LEU A 163 -21.20 2.82 -3.96
CA LEU A 163 -21.14 3.51 -5.25
C LEU A 163 -22.21 4.60 -5.36
N ARG A 164 -23.44 4.36 -4.87
CA ARG A 164 -24.49 5.39 -4.79
C ARG A 164 -24.01 6.57 -3.95
N GLY A 165 -23.44 6.33 -2.77
CA GLY A 165 -22.93 7.39 -1.90
C GLY A 165 -21.86 8.25 -2.57
N ASP A 166 -20.97 7.64 -3.36
CA ASP A 166 -19.98 8.39 -4.14
C ASP A 166 -20.61 9.20 -5.28
N LEU A 167 -21.68 8.70 -5.91
CA LEU A 167 -22.44 9.47 -6.90
C LEU A 167 -23.18 10.66 -6.26
N GLU A 168 -23.69 10.51 -5.02
CA GLU A 168 -24.27 11.62 -4.24
C GLU A 168 -23.23 12.69 -3.93
N ARG A 169 -22.02 12.26 -3.56
CA ARG A 169 -20.88 13.13 -3.24
C ARG A 169 -20.37 13.89 -4.47
N TRP A 170 -20.45 13.29 -5.66
CA TRP A 170 -19.86 13.80 -6.89
C TRP A 170 -20.88 14.02 -8.04
N PRO A 171 -21.85 14.93 -7.87
CA PRO A 171 -22.92 15.14 -8.85
C PRO A 171 -22.44 15.72 -10.20
N GLN A 172 -21.21 16.24 -10.28
CA GLN A 172 -20.64 16.81 -11.50
C GLN A 172 -20.54 15.81 -12.67
N PHE A 173 -20.62 14.52 -12.40
CA PHE A 173 -20.60 13.48 -13.43
C PHE A 173 -21.95 13.27 -14.12
N GLY A 174 -23.04 13.86 -13.58
CA GLY A 174 -24.36 13.82 -14.19
C GLY A 174 -25.05 12.45 -14.14
N ILE A 175 -24.58 11.55 -13.27
CA ILE A 175 -25.16 10.23 -13.04
C ILE A 175 -26.08 10.33 -11.82
N PRO A 176 -27.36 9.91 -11.91
CA PRO A 176 -28.26 9.93 -10.77
C PRO A 176 -27.74 9.05 -9.62
N ALA A 177 -27.86 9.54 -8.40
CA ALA A 177 -27.58 8.77 -7.20
C ALA A 177 -28.73 7.81 -6.84
N THR A 178 -29.00 6.84 -7.70
CA THR A 178 -29.99 5.78 -7.46
C THR A 178 -29.32 4.42 -7.56
N ILE A 179 -29.90 3.42 -6.90
CA ILE A 179 -29.39 2.04 -6.98
C ILE A 179 -29.38 1.52 -8.42
N ASP A 180 -30.41 1.84 -9.21
CA ASP A 180 -30.47 1.42 -10.62
C ASP A 180 -29.36 2.06 -11.46
N ALA A 181 -29.06 3.35 -11.23
CA ALA A 181 -27.98 4.04 -11.92
C ALA A 181 -26.60 3.54 -11.46
N ALA A 182 -26.41 3.30 -10.16
CA ALA A 182 -25.20 2.69 -9.61
C ALA A 182 -24.96 1.28 -10.20
N ARG A 183 -26.02 0.46 -10.30
CA ARG A 183 -25.93 -0.88 -10.90
C ARG A 183 -25.55 -0.82 -12.38
N GLY A 184 -26.23 0.03 -13.16
CA GLY A 184 -25.89 0.20 -14.57
C GLY A 184 -24.44 0.68 -14.77
N LEU A 185 -24.01 1.65 -13.96
CA LEU A 185 -22.62 2.12 -13.98
C LEU A 185 -21.64 1.00 -13.61
N ASN A 186 -21.92 0.23 -12.57
CA ASN A 186 -21.07 -0.87 -12.12
C ASN A 186 -20.88 -1.91 -13.23
N ASP A 187 -21.97 -2.33 -13.88
CA ASP A 187 -21.94 -3.33 -14.95
C ASP A 187 -21.13 -2.83 -16.16
N ASP A 188 -21.38 -1.59 -16.59
CA ASP A 188 -20.70 -1.00 -17.75
C ASP A 188 -19.22 -0.72 -17.48
N VAL A 189 -18.87 -0.20 -16.30
CA VAL A 189 -17.48 0.05 -15.90
C VAL A 189 -16.74 -1.27 -15.77
N THR A 190 -17.30 -2.29 -15.11
CA THR A 190 -16.67 -3.63 -15.00
C THR A 190 -16.41 -4.22 -16.39
N ALA A 191 -17.37 -4.10 -17.32
CA ALA A 191 -17.17 -4.54 -18.70
C ALA A 191 -16.07 -3.74 -19.43
N CYS A 192 -15.95 -2.45 -19.13
CA CYS A 192 -14.88 -1.60 -19.64
C CYS A 192 -13.52 -1.92 -19.02
N GLU A 193 -13.44 -2.27 -17.74
CA GLU A 193 -12.21 -2.69 -17.07
C GLU A 193 -11.65 -3.97 -17.71
N VAL A 194 -12.50 -4.95 -18.01
CA VAL A 194 -12.08 -6.16 -18.73
C VAL A 194 -11.48 -5.80 -20.10
N LYS A 195 -12.16 -4.96 -20.89
CA LYS A 195 -11.67 -4.51 -22.20
C LYS A 195 -10.39 -3.69 -22.11
N ALA A 196 -10.32 -2.79 -21.13
CA ALA A 196 -9.14 -1.96 -20.90
C ALA A 196 -7.97 -2.85 -20.48
N GLY A 197 -8.20 -3.84 -19.61
CA GLY A 197 -7.19 -4.78 -19.17
C GLY A 197 -6.68 -5.68 -20.29
N ASP A 198 -7.55 -6.16 -21.18
CA ASP A 198 -7.11 -6.87 -22.39
C ASP A 198 -6.24 -5.98 -23.29
N ALA A 199 -6.52 -4.67 -23.36
CA ALA A 199 -5.79 -3.70 -24.16
C ALA A 199 -4.49 -3.18 -23.50
N SER A 200 -4.38 -3.18 -22.18
CA SER A 200 -3.24 -2.64 -21.42
C SER A 200 -2.35 -3.71 -20.79
N TYR A 201 -2.92 -4.82 -20.29
CA TYR A 201 -2.25 -5.83 -19.46
C TYR A 201 -2.10 -7.20 -20.11
N GLY A 202 -2.81 -7.51 -21.21
CA GLY A 202 -2.90 -8.84 -21.82
C GLY A 202 -1.57 -9.52 -22.24
N ARG A 203 -0.41 -8.88 -22.03
CA ARG A 203 0.93 -9.45 -22.23
C ARG A 203 1.91 -9.26 -21.05
N LEU A 204 1.52 -8.65 -19.94
CA LEU A 204 2.41 -8.34 -18.81
C LEU A 204 2.18 -9.25 -17.58
N GLU A 205 0.92 -9.59 -17.28
CA GLU A 205 0.54 -10.19 -15.99
C GLU A 205 1.10 -11.60 -15.72
N ASP A 206 1.15 -12.49 -16.70
CA ASP A 206 1.39 -13.92 -16.38
C ASP A 206 2.84 -14.25 -15.97
N ALA A 207 3.84 -13.53 -16.49
CA ALA A 207 5.24 -13.71 -16.08
C ALA A 207 5.61 -12.80 -14.91
N ASP A 208 4.94 -11.66 -14.81
CA ASP A 208 5.21 -10.66 -13.78
C ASP A 208 4.54 -11.03 -12.43
N LEU A 209 3.37 -11.65 -12.41
CA LEU A 209 2.74 -11.99 -11.13
C LEU A 209 3.52 -13.05 -10.33
N GLY A 210 4.32 -13.90 -10.97
CA GLY A 210 5.11 -14.94 -10.31
C GLY A 210 6.22 -14.39 -9.40
N PHE A 211 7.05 -13.49 -9.93
CA PHE A 211 8.23 -12.97 -9.21
C PHE A 211 7.86 -11.95 -8.14
N ALA A 212 6.90 -11.06 -8.38
CA ALA A 212 6.40 -10.15 -7.34
C ALA A 212 5.84 -10.93 -6.15
N ARG A 213 5.06 -11.99 -6.41
CA ARG A 213 4.55 -12.86 -5.34
C ARG A 213 5.68 -13.54 -4.57
N GLN A 214 6.71 -14.04 -5.26
CA GLN A 214 7.87 -14.64 -4.59
C GLN A 214 8.57 -13.64 -3.67
N TRP A 215 8.78 -12.40 -4.12
CA TRP A 215 9.34 -11.34 -3.30
C TRP A 215 8.49 -11.04 -2.08
N LEU A 216 7.19 -10.80 -2.28
CA LEU A 216 6.25 -10.52 -1.19
C LEU A 216 6.20 -11.67 -0.17
N PHE A 217 6.23 -12.93 -0.61
CA PHE A 217 6.34 -14.07 0.30
C PHE A 217 7.66 -14.11 1.06
N ALA A 218 8.78 -13.76 0.43
CA ALA A 218 10.07 -13.67 1.11
C ALA A 218 10.07 -12.58 2.18
N VAL A 219 9.50 -11.40 1.87
CA VAL A 219 9.32 -10.31 2.83
C VAL A 219 8.38 -10.72 3.96
N GLN A 220 7.25 -11.37 3.67
CA GLN A 220 6.32 -11.84 4.70
C GLN A 220 6.97 -12.87 5.64
N ARG A 221 7.72 -13.84 5.11
CA ARG A 221 8.47 -14.78 5.95
C ARG A 221 9.53 -14.08 6.79
N MET A 222 10.20 -13.08 6.24
CA MET A 222 11.12 -12.25 7.03
C MET A 222 10.40 -11.55 8.20
N GLU A 223 9.18 -11.06 8.00
CA GLU A 223 8.39 -10.45 9.09
C GLU A 223 8.00 -11.47 10.18
N THR A 224 7.74 -12.73 9.83
CA THR A 224 7.28 -13.75 10.78
C THR A 224 8.39 -14.56 11.43
N ASP A 225 9.47 -14.84 10.69
CA ASP A 225 10.47 -15.85 11.07
C ASP A 225 11.76 -15.20 11.59
N ASP A 226 12.03 -13.93 11.26
CA ASP A 226 13.22 -13.23 11.74
C ASP A 226 12.99 -12.61 13.13
N ALA A 227 13.74 -13.09 14.11
CA ALA A 227 13.61 -12.66 15.50
C ALA A 227 13.94 -11.18 15.72
N GLU A 228 14.85 -10.60 14.94
CA GLU A 228 15.22 -9.19 15.03
C GLU A 228 14.11 -8.30 14.49
N VAL A 229 13.51 -8.69 13.35
CA VAL A 229 12.34 -8.00 12.76
C VAL A 229 11.14 -8.11 13.69
N SER A 230 10.85 -9.30 14.21
CA SER A 230 9.76 -9.53 15.16
C SER A 230 9.90 -8.70 16.43
N ALA A 231 11.11 -8.61 17.01
CA ALA A 231 11.35 -7.78 18.18
C ALA A 231 11.14 -6.29 17.88
N ALA A 232 11.71 -5.78 16.78
CA ALA A 232 11.53 -4.39 16.38
C ALA A 232 10.07 -4.04 16.05
N ALA A 233 9.30 -4.99 15.50
CA ALA A 233 7.87 -4.81 15.25
C ALA A 233 7.07 -4.74 16.55
N GLY A 234 7.43 -5.55 17.56
CA GLY A 234 6.87 -5.47 18.90
C GLY A 234 7.12 -4.12 19.56
N ASP A 235 8.35 -3.62 19.50
CA ASP A 235 8.72 -2.31 20.06
C ASP A 235 7.99 -1.15 19.35
N ALA A 236 7.91 -1.22 18.02
CA ALA A 236 7.17 -0.24 17.22
C ALA A 236 5.68 -0.23 17.56
N LEU A 237 5.05 -1.41 17.77
CA LEU A 237 3.66 -1.50 18.18
C LEU A 237 3.42 -0.91 19.59
N VAL A 238 4.32 -1.18 20.54
CA VAL A 238 4.24 -0.60 21.89
C VAL A 238 4.31 0.93 21.83
N CYS A 239 5.20 1.47 21.00
CA CYS A 239 5.27 2.91 20.75
C CYS A 239 3.98 3.43 20.08
N ALA A 240 3.48 2.76 19.04
CA ALA A 240 2.31 3.20 18.28
C ALA A 240 1.03 3.25 19.13
N ARG A 241 0.87 2.31 20.07
CA ARG A 241 -0.25 2.29 21.04
C ARG A 241 -0.25 3.48 22.01
N GLN A 242 0.87 4.19 22.15
CA GLN A 242 0.95 5.38 23.00
C GLN A 242 0.53 6.67 22.28
N ILE A 243 0.30 6.62 20.97
CA ILE A 243 0.00 7.80 20.15
C ILE A 243 -1.42 8.33 20.42
N ASP A 244 -2.43 7.45 20.45
CA ASP A 244 -3.83 7.82 20.71
C ASP A 244 -4.56 6.67 21.43
N PRO A 245 -5.40 6.94 22.46
CA PRO A 245 -6.21 5.92 23.14
C PRO A 245 -7.10 5.08 22.21
N LEU A 246 -7.52 5.60 21.05
CA LEU A 246 -8.27 4.85 20.05
C LEU A 246 -7.50 3.64 19.51
N PHE A 247 -6.17 3.74 19.51
CA PHE A 247 -5.29 2.69 19.01
C PHE A 247 -4.71 1.78 20.11
N ALA A 248 -5.16 1.94 21.36
CA ALA A 248 -4.63 1.19 22.49
C ALA A 248 -4.80 -0.33 22.33
N ASP A 249 -5.88 -0.74 21.66
CA ASP A 249 -6.26 -2.15 21.49
C ASP A 249 -5.67 -2.80 20.23
N ALA A 250 -4.99 -2.05 19.34
CA ALA A 250 -4.41 -2.59 18.12
C ALA A 250 -3.43 -3.72 18.43
N SER A 251 -3.65 -4.94 17.93
CA SER A 251 -2.80 -6.12 18.19
C SER A 251 -1.59 -6.24 17.26
N SER A 252 -1.56 -5.45 16.18
CA SER A 252 -0.46 -5.37 15.21
C SER A 252 -0.33 -3.98 14.59
N LEU A 253 0.80 -3.69 13.93
CA LEU A 253 0.98 -2.44 13.17
C LEU A 253 0.02 -2.35 11.96
N VAL A 254 -0.32 -3.49 11.37
CA VAL A 254 -1.30 -3.57 10.27
C VAL A 254 -2.69 -3.20 10.78
N GLU A 255 -3.08 -3.74 11.93
CA GLU A 255 -4.36 -3.42 12.55
C GLU A 255 -4.40 -1.95 12.98
N TRP A 256 -3.31 -1.40 13.50
CA TRP A 256 -3.21 0.02 13.84
C TRP A 256 -3.48 0.91 12.62
N LEU A 257 -2.87 0.60 11.47
CA LEU A 257 -3.13 1.33 10.22
C LEU A 257 -4.54 1.08 9.68
N ALA A 258 -5.06 -0.14 9.78
CA ALA A 258 -6.43 -0.44 9.39
C ALA A 258 -7.46 0.30 10.27
N MET A 259 -7.17 0.50 11.56
CA MET A 259 -7.98 1.35 12.44
C MET A 259 -7.93 2.81 11.99
N LEU A 260 -6.75 3.34 11.63
CA LEU A 260 -6.62 4.68 11.07
C LEU A 260 -7.42 4.83 9.76
N ASP A 261 -7.29 3.87 8.84
CA ASP A 261 -8.00 3.85 7.55
C ASP A 261 -9.51 3.68 7.75
N GLY A 262 -9.92 2.79 8.65
CA GLY A 262 -11.32 2.52 8.99
C GLY A 262 -12.00 3.70 9.69
N GLU A 263 -11.28 4.40 10.57
CA GLU A 263 -11.72 5.69 11.09
C GLU A 263 -11.85 6.67 9.93
N SER A 264 -10.85 6.80 9.04
CA SER A 264 -10.88 7.72 7.89
C SER A 264 -12.13 7.57 6.99
N ILE A 265 -12.63 6.34 6.85
CA ILE A 265 -13.84 5.99 6.09
C ILE A 265 -15.12 6.28 6.89
N ASN A 266 -15.06 6.18 8.23
CA ASN A 266 -16.19 6.34 9.15
C ASN A 266 -16.24 7.70 9.87
N LEU A 267 -15.51 8.71 9.39
CA LEU A 267 -15.46 10.03 10.04
C LEU A 267 -16.76 10.81 9.90
N ASP A 268 -17.75 10.42 10.70
CA ASP A 268 -18.67 11.34 11.35
C ASP A 268 -18.03 11.75 12.69
N TYR A 269 -16.91 12.48 12.63
CA TYR A 269 -16.38 13.11 13.84
C TYR A 269 -17.37 14.19 14.24
N GLY A 270 -18.31 13.88 15.14
CA GLY A 270 -19.40 14.75 15.57
C GLY A 270 -19.04 16.25 15.66
N GLY A 271 -19.22 16.97 14.54
CA GLY A 271 -18.94 18.40 14.39
C GLY A 271 -17.48 18.84 14.20
N ALA A 272 -16.49 17.95 14.06
CA ALA A 272 -15.11 18.34 13.77
C ALA A 272 -14.96 18.79 12.30
N SER A 273 -14.20 19.85 12.08
CA SER A 273 -13.89 20.35 10.73
C SER A 273 -12.87 19.45 10.02
N THR A 274 -12.91 19.44 8.69
CA THR A 274 -11.89 18.74 7.86
C THR A 274 -10.47 19.13 8.23
N GLU A 275 -10.22 20.40 8.55
CA GLU A 275 -8.90 20.89 8.96
C GLU A 275 -8.40 20.26 10.27
N GLU A 276 -9.29 20.05 11.25
CA GLU A 276 -8.95 19.40 12.52
C GLU A 276 -8.64 17.91 12.32
N VAL A 277 -9.38 17.25 11.43
CA VAL A 277 -9.13 15.87 11.03
C VAL A 277 -7.76 15.73 10.38
N ASP A 278 -7.45 16.59 9.40
CA ASP A 278 -6.19 16.55 8.68
C ASP A 278 -5.02 16.90 9.60
N ALA A 279 -5.19 17.84 10.53
CA ALA A 279 -4.18 18.14 11.54
C ALA A 279 -3.87 16.91 12.42
N LYS A 280 -4.91 16.18 12.88
CA LYS A 280 -4.73 14.95 13.66
C LYS A 280 -4.06 13.85 12.85
N ARG A 281 -4.50 13.61 11.61
CA ARG A 281 -3.90 12.61 10.71
C ARG A 281 -2.41 12.88 10.47
N ARG A 282 -2.03 14.14 10.24
CA ARG A 282 -0.63 14.52 10.09
C ARG A 282 0.17 14.24 11.37
N ALA A 283 -0.35 14.63 12.53
CA ALA A 283 0.31 14.37 13.81
C ALA A 283 0.48 12.86 14.09
N TRP A 284 -0.55 12.06 13.83
CA TRP A 284 -0.50 10.60 13.95
C TRP A 284 0.53 9.98 13.01
N GLY A 285 0.59 10.40 11.75
CA GLY A 285 1.57 9.88 10.79
C GLY A 285 3.01 10.25 11.14
N GLN A 286 3.24 11.45 11.65
CA GLN A 286 4.57 11.86 12.12
C GLN A 286 5.00 11.04 13.34
N ALA A 287 4.10 10.84 14.30
CA ALA A 287 4.36 10.01 15.48
C ALA A 287 4.58 8.53 15.09
N TYR A 288 3.79 8.00 14.16
CA TYR A 288 3.97 6.67 13.60
C TYR A 288 5.34 6.53 12.92
N GLY A 289 5.75 7.51 12.12
CA GLY A 289 7.07 7.55 11.49
C GLY A 289 8.25 7.55 12.48
N VAL A 290 8.05 8.07 13.70
CA VAL A 290 9.01 7.94 14.80
C VAL A 290 9.02 6.51 15.34
N CYS A 291 7.85 5.93 15.62
CA CYS A 291 7.71 4.59 16.18
C CYS A 291 8.25 3.48 15.27
N VAL A 292 8.01 3.57 13.95
CA VAL A 292 8.42 2.55 12.98
C VAL A 292 9.83 2.75 12.44
N GLY A 293 10.47 3.90 12.72
CA GLY A 293 11.82 4.21 12.23
C GLY A 293 12.84 3.09 12.47
N PRO A 294 12.99 2.58 13.71
CA PRO A 294 13.91 1.48 14.00
C PRO A 294 13.56 0.18 13.24
N LEU A 295 12.28 -0.17 13.14
CA LEU A 295 11.81 -1.35 12.41
C LEU A 295 12.14 -1.25 10.92
N VAL A 296 11.97 -0.06 10.32
CA VAL A 296 12.30 0.18 8.92
C VAL A 296 13.78 -0.03 8.65
N GLU A 297 14.67 0.42 9.54
CA GLU A 297 16.11 0.18 9.38
C GLU A 297 16.47 -1.30 9.46
N VAL A 298 15.85 -2.05 10.39
CA VAL A 298 16.03 -3.51 10.48
C VAL A 298 15.56 -4.19 9.19
N ARG A 299 14.33 -3.89 8.76
CA ARG A 299 13.74 -4.41 7.51
C ARG A 299 14.61 -4.11 6.30
N ARG A 300 15.06 -2.85 6.16
CA ARG A 300 15.89 -2.37 5.05
C ARG A 300 17.16 -3.21 4.91
N ARG A 301 17.87 -3.47 6.01
CA ARG A 301 19.07 -4.33 6.00
C ARG A 301 18.77 -5.75 5.52
N LYS A 302 17.71 -6.37 6.04
CA LYS A 302 17.33 -7.75 5.69
C LYS A 302 16.87 -7.85 4.24
N ARG A 303 16.08 -6.89 3.77
CA ARG A 303 15.61 -6.81 2.38
C ARG A 303 16.73 -6.59 1.38
N LEU A 304 17.76 -5.82 1.72
CA LEU A 304 18.93 -5.69 0.85
C LEU A 304 19.61 -7.03 0.60
N VAL A 305 19.80 -7.83 1.65
CA VAL A 305 20.38 -9.17 1.54
C VAL A 305 19.47 -10.10 0.72
N LEU A 306 18.16 -10.08 0.99
CA LEU A 306 17.20 -10.89 0.23
C LEU A 306 17.14 -10.49 -1.25
N ARG A 307 17.17 -9.18 -1.54
CA ARG A 307 17.22 -8.67 -2.92
C ARG A 307 18.46 -9.17 -3.63
N GLU A 308 19.63 -9.08 -3.00
CA GLU A 308 20.88 -9.58 -3.58
C GLU A 308 20.80 -11.08 -3.90
N GLN A 309 20.29 -11.89 -2.98
CA GLN A 309 20.11 -13.33 -3.19
C GLN A 309 19.19 -13.62 -4.38
N ILE A 310 18.01 -13.00 -4.42
CA ILE A 310 17.03 -13.25 -5.48
C ILE A 310 17.53 -12.74 -6.83
N VAL A 311 18.15 -11.56 -6.87
CA VAL A 311 18.73 -11.02 -8.11
C VAL A 311 19.82 -11.95 -8.64
N ASN A 312 20.72 -12.44 -7.79
CA ASN A 312 21.76 -13.37 -8.21
C ASN A 312 21.21 -14.71 -8.73
N GLU A 313 20.14 -15.22 -8.10
CA GLU A 313 19.51 -16.48 -8.49
C GLU A 313 18.65 -16.36 -9.77
N GLN A 314 18.04 -15.20 -10.01
CA GLN A 314 16.99 -15.01 -11.01
C GLN A 314 17.36 -13.99 -12.10
N LEU A 315 18.62 -13.57 -12.18
CA LEU A 315 19.08 -12.51 -13.09
C LEU A 315 18.62 -12.70 -14.54
N PRO A 316 18.75 -13.89 -15.17
CA PRO A 316 18.32 -14.06 -16.56
C PRO A 316 16.82 -13.80 -16.77
N GLN A 317 15.97 -14.28 -15.86
CA GLN A 317 14.53 -14.08 -15.93
C GLN A 317 14.14 -12.62 -15.69
N LEU A 318 14.85 -11.93 -14.79
CA LEU A 318 14.62 -10.52 -14.51
C LEU A 318 14.96 -9.63 -15.71
N LEU A 319 16.03 -9.93 -16.44
CA LEU A 319 16.36 -9.23 -17.68
C LEU A 319 15.30 -9.46 -18.78
N GLU A 320 14.75 -10.67 -18.88
CA GLU A 320 13.67 -10.97 -19.83
C GLU A 320 12.40 -10.18 -19.49
N ILE A 321 12.03 -10.11 -18.20
CA ILE A 321 10.86 -9.36 -17.75
C ILE A 321 11.06 -7.86 -17.98
N GLN A 322 12.22 -7.30 -17.61
CA GLN A 322 12.50 -5.88 -17.85
C GLN A 322 12.38 -5.55 -19.35
N ALA A 323 12.97 -6.36 -20.23
CA ALA A 323 12.90 -6.12 -21.68
C ALA A 323 11.46 -6.14 -22.21
N ARG A 324 10.62 -7.05 -21.70
CA ARG A 324 9.18 -7.10 -22.05
C ARG A 324 8.42 -5.88 -21.55
N LEU A 325 8.73 -5.42 -20.35
CA LEU A 325 8.10 -4.27 -19.72
C LEU A 325 8.48 -2.98 -20.46
N ASP A 326 9.77 -2.78 -20.75
CA ASP A 326 10.28 -1.66 -21.54
C ASP A 326 9.61 -1.62 -22.93
N ALA A 327 9.51 -2.77 -23.60
CA ALA A 327 8.81 -2.86 -24.89
C ALA A 327 7.32 -2.50 -24.80
N ALA A 328 6.63 -2.88 -23.72
CA ALA A 328 5.22 -2.55 -23.53
C ALA A 328 4.99 -1.05 -23.22
N LEU A 329 5.97 -0.41 -22.56
CA LEU A 329 5.96 1.02 -22.28
C LEU A 329 6.23 1.88 -23.53
N ASP A 330 7.02 1.37 -24.47
CA ASP A 330 7.35 2.05 -25.72
C ASP A 330 6.28 1.92 -26.82
N GLU A 331 5.31 1.01 -26.66
CA GLU A 331 4.21 0.88 -27.61
C GLU A 331 3.31 2.14 -27.59
N PRO A 332 3.09 2.81 -28.74
CA PRO A 332 2.17 3.93 -28.79
C PRO A 332 0.75 3.47 -28.42
N ALA A 333 0.11 4.25 -27.55
CA ALA A 333 -1.29 4.05 -27.16
C ALA A 333 -2.25 4.20 -28.34
#